data_AF-A0A6S7I255-F1
#
_entry.id   AF-A0A6S7I255-F1
#
_cell.length_a   1.000
_cell.length_b   1.000
_cell.length_c   1.000
_cell.angle_alpha   90.00
_cell.angle_beta   90.00
_cell.angle_gamma   90.00
#
_symmetry.space_group_name_H-M   'P 1'
#
loop_
_entity.id
_entity.type
_entity.pdbx_description
1 polymer ?
#
loop_
_entity_poly.entity_id
_entity_poly.type
_entity_poly.pdbx_seq_one_letter_code
_entity_poly.pdbx_strand_id
1 'polypeptide(L)'
;MSEKEHKQELITLMDDIMSEIDLKPLHPKNKLLLYSRYLLSKISWHFTVTTISRTWVSENMDSVVNNNKFGLNIYPPSIKFAQCQTVARNALKTSPNHSIKDLWKTTSESKNIQYDVYISTKEVLKTFNSGQEDKLQNHLILQGSFFSNVIKFSLSKLNGIWSKSQSNLPKNIYNFTICYINNSLPTRKNLTKWGILSNSDCFFCLNPETLLQVVAGCQTYLPRFTWRHDSVLNFIAQTLQPVNNSNLFVDLPGYKSPSIVTGDTFRPDLLLSINSDCLYILELSVGYESNLQTNVDRKRRRYEDLITQQKKQFKSVKFVNLSISSLGVFSKECHSFLDILNDLGLDKRHQHFAIRKIMSIAIRTTYYIFCCRDKDWSNPELLNI
;
A
#
# COMPACT_ATOMS: atom_id res chain seq x y z
N MET A 1 19.89 -41.00 25.13
CA MET A 1 19.79 -40.14 23.94
C MET A 1 20.07 -38.71 24.36
N SER A 2 21.02 -38.04 23.70
CA SER A 2 21.33 -36.63 23.95
C SER A 2 20.23 -35.72 23.40
N GLU A 3 20.11 -34.49 23.91
CA GLU A 3 19.16 -33.50 23.38
C GLU A 3 19.37 -33.23 21.89
N LYS A 4 20.62 -33.29 21.43
CA LYS A 4 20.99 -33.10 20.02
C LYS A 4 20.51 -34.25 19.13
N GLU A 5 20.66 -35.49 19.59
CA GLU A 5 20.14 -36.68 18.90
C GLU A 5 18.62 -36.61 18.77
N HIS A 6 17.92 -36.22 19.85
CA HIS A 6 16.46 -36.10 19.83
C HIS A 6 15.97 -35.03 18.85
N LYS A 7 16.62 -33.86 18.83
CA LYS A 7 16.32 -32.78 17.89
C LYS A 7 16.47 -33.24 16.44
N GLN A 8 17.53 -33.99 16.13
CA GLN A 8 17.77 -34.52 14.80
C GLN A 8 16.76 -35.59 14.39
N GLU A 9 16.42 -36.50 15.30
CA GLU A 9 15.39 -37.52 15.09
C GLU A 9 14.04 -36.88 14.76
N LEU A 10 13.66 -35.83 15.49
CA LEU A 10 12.40 -35.12 15.30
C LEU A 10 12.31 -34.41 13.93
N ILE A 11 13.42 -33.80 13.48
CA ILE A 11 13.50 -33.19 12.14
C ILE A 11 13.37 -34.28 11.07
N THR A 12 14.13 -35.36 11.20
CA THR A 12 14.14 -36.47 10.24
C THR A 12 12.74 -37.09 10.11
N LEU A 13 12.07 -37.37 11.23
CA LEU A 13 10.70 -37.88 11.26
C LEU A 13 9.71 -36.96 10.53
N MET A 14 9.86 -35.65 10.71
CA MET A 14 9.00 -34.67 10.07
C MET A 14 9.23 -34.64 8.55
N ASP A 15 10.48 -34.60 8.12
CA ASP A 15 10.86 -34.56 6.70
C ASP A 15 10.43 -35.82 5.96
N ASP A 16 10.56 -37.00 6.58
CA ASP A 16 10.13 -38.27 6.02
C ASP A 16 8.61 -38.30 5.79
N ILE A 17 7.82 -37.94 6.81
CA ILE A 17 6.36 -37.91 6.71
C ILE A 17 5.89 -36.86 5.71
N MET A 18 6.52 -35.68 5.70
CA MET A 18 6.18 -34.60 4.75
C MET A 18 6.47 -35.02 3.30
N SER A 19 7.63 -35.64 3.05
CA SER A 19 7.99 -36.18 1.73
C SER A 19 6.96 -37.23 1.28
N GLU A 20 6.51 -38.09 2.18
CA GLU A 20 5.47 -39.08 1.87
C GLU A 20 4.14 -38.43 1.49
N ILE A 21 3.70 -37.42 2.23
CA ILE A 21 2.46 -36.66 1.96
C ILE A 21 2.56 -35.94 0.61
N ASP A 22 3.71 -35.33 0.32
CA ASP A 22 3.93 -34.57 -0.90
C ASP A 22 3.93 -35.43 -2.16
N LEU A 23 4.42 -36.67 -2.07
CA LEU A 23 4.37 -37.64 -3.15
C LEU A 23 2.97 -38.18 -3.44
N LYS A 24 2.00 -38.05 -2.51
CA LYS A 24 0.63 -38.53 -2.77
C LYS A 24 -0.04 -37.67 -3.86
N PRO A 25 -0.78 -38.28 -4.81
CA PRO A 25 -1.56 -37.56 -5.82
C PRO A 25 -2.87 -37.02 -5.24
N LEU A 26 -2.78 -36.28 -4.14
CA LEU A 26 -3.92 -35.70 -3.42
C LEU A 26 -4.04 -34.21 -3.74
N HIS A 27 -5.27 -33.72 -3.78
CA HIS A 27 -5.54 -32.29 -3.84
C HIS A 27 -4.83 -31.56 -2.66
N PRO A 28 -4.24 -30.37 -2.86
CA PRO A 28 -3.49 -29.66 -1.80
C PRO A 28 -4.25 -29.54 -0.48
N LYS A 29 -5.56 -29.26 -0.53
CA LYS A 29 -6.44 -29.23 0.66
C LYS A 29 -6.41 -30.53 1.49
N ASN A 30 -6.33 -31.69 0.84
CA ASN A 30 -6.28 -32.98 1.52
C ASN A 30 -4.89 -33.25 2.10
N LYS A 31 -3.81 -32.80 1.43
CA LYS A 31 -2.45 -32.85 1.99
C LYS A 31 -2.36 -32.04 3.29
N LEU A 32 -3.03 -30.88 3.36
CA LEU A 32 -3.12 -30.08 4.58
C LEU A 32 -3.87 -30.80 5.72
N LEU A 33 -4.90 -31.59 5.39
CA LEU A 33 -5.59 -32.41 6.39
C LEU A 33 -4.70 -33.53 6.92
N LEU A 34 -3.89 -34.16 6.06
CA LEU A 34 -2.90 -35.14 6.48
C LEU A 34 -1.83 -34.52 7.37
N TYR A 35 -1.30 -33.35 7.00
CA TYR A 35 -0.38 -32.60 7.85
C TYR A 35 -0.98 -32.36 9.25
N SER A 36 -2.19 -31.80 9.32
CA SER A 36 -2.80 -31.40 10.60
C SER A 36 -3.24 -32.57 11.48
N ARG A 37 -3.69 -33.68 10.89
CA ARG A 37 -4.21 -34.84 11.64
C ARG A 37 -3.17 -35.93 11.89
N TYR A 38 -2.25 -36.11 10.95
CA TYR A 38 -1.28 -37.21 10.99
C TYR A 38 0.10 -36.74 11.44
N LEU A 39 0.73 -35.80 10.73
CA LEU A 39 2.07 -35.34 11.11
C LEU A 39 2.08 -34.71 12.51
N LEU A 40 1.21 -33.73 12.75
CA LEU A 40 1.15 -33.04 14.05
C LEU A 40 0.81 -33.99 15.21
N SER A 41 0.09 -35.10 14.96
CA SER A 41 -0.19 -36.09 16.01
C SER A 41 1.02 -36.97 16.29
N LYS A 42 1.79 -37.37 15.27
CA LYS A 42 3.02 -38.16 15.42
C LYS A 42 4.10 -37.43 16.21
N ILE A 43 4.30 -36.13 15.95
CA ILE A 43 5.29 -35.32 16.69
C ILE A 43 4.80 -34.86 18.08
N SER A 44 3.50 -35.00 18.37
CA SER A 44 2.87 -34.52 19.61
C SER A 44 3.45 -35.17 20.88
N TRP A 45 3.87 -36.43 20.78
CA TRP A 45 4.47 -37.13 21.92
C TRP A 45 5.84 -36.52 22.26
N HIS A 46 6.68 -36.31 21.25
CA HIS A 46 7.99 -35.66 21.38
C HIS A 46 7.85 -34.28 22.03
N PHE A 47 6.85 -33.48 21.61
CA PHE A 47 6.58 -32.18 22.22
C PHE A 47 6.14 -32.21 23.67
N THR A 48 5.63 -33.34 24.16
CA THR A 48 5.21 -33.50 25.56
C THR A 48 6.37 -33.88 26.47
N VAL A 49 7.26 -34.76 25.99
CA VAL A 49 8.27 -35.43 26.84
C VAL A 49 9.65 -34.77 26.80
N THR A 50 9.86 -33.80 25.93
CA THR A 50 11.18 -33.18 25.70
C THR A 50 11.37 -31.85 26.39
N THR A 51 12.63 -31.49 26.60
CA THR A 51 13.06 -30.19 27.16
C THR A 51 13.36 -29.14 26.08
N ILE A 52 12.93 -29.36 24.83
CA ILE A 52 13.20 -28.42 23.73
C ILE A 52 12.46 -27.09 23.96
N SER A 53 13.07 -25.98 23.53
CA SER A 53 12.43 -24.67 23.62
C SER A 53 11.47 -24.44 22.45
N ARG A 54 10.43 -23.64 22.68
CA ARG A 54 9.52 -23.20 21.61
C ARG A 54 10.23 -22.41 20.53
N THR A 55 11.23 -21.60 20.90
CA THR A 55 12.05 -20.84 19.94
C THR A 55 12.72 -21.78 18.95
N TRP A 56 13.31 -22.87 19.44
CA TRP A 56 13.93 -23.88 18.58
C TRP A 56 12.91 -24.52 17.64
N VAL A 57 11.71 -24.89 18.14
CA VAL A 57 10.63 -25.43 17.29
C VAL A 57 10.22 -24.42 16.22
N SER A 58 10.05 -23.14 16.58
CA SER A 58 9.65 -22.11 15.61
C SER A 58 10.69 -21.84 14.53
N GLU A 59 11.97 -21.86 14.88
CA GLU A 59 13.06 -21.56 13.93
C GLU A 59 13.35 -22.74 13.01
N ASN A 60 13.21 -23.98 13.50
CA ASN A 60 13.64 -25.18 12.79
C ASN A 60 12.48 -25.96 12.16
N MET A 61 11.24 -25.81 12.65
CA MET A 61 10.11 -26.64 12.22
C MET A 61 8.94 -25.85 11.63
N ASP A 62 8.70 -24.59 12.04
CA ASP A 62 7.57 -23.82 11.48
C ASP A 62 7.78 -23.47 10.00
N SER A 63 9.02 -23.34 9.54
CA SER A 63 9.40 -23.09 8.14
C SER A 63 8.81 -24.11 7.15
N VAL A 64 8.61 -25.36 7.59
CA VAL A 64 8.03 -26.45 6.80
C VAL A 64 6.58 -26.16 6.39
N VAL A 65 5.89 -25.29 7.12
CA VAL A 65 4.50 -24.88 6.87
C VAL A 65 4.40 -23.42 6.42
N ASN A 66 5.40 -22.61 6.79
CA ASN A 66 5.38 -21.14 6.70
C ASN A 66 5.52 -20.55 5.29
N ASN A 67 5.58 -21.36 4.23
CA ASN A 67 5.38 -20.81 2.88
C ASN A 67 3.92 -20.40 2.62
N ASN A 68 2.99 -20.69 3.53
CA ASN A 68 1.59 -20.24 3.44
C ASN A 68 1.38 -18.83 4.01
N LYS A 69 1.46 -17.86 3.10
CA LYS A 69 0.98 -16.49 3.34
C LYS A 69 -0.56 -16.49 3.34
N PHE A 70 -1.13 -16.14 4.50
CA PHE A 70 -2.52 -15.72 4.71
C PHE A 70 -3.62 -16.66 4.21
N GLY A 71 -4.31 -17.33 5.15
CA GLY A 71 -5.70 -17.77 4.94
C GLY A 71 -5.96 -19.28 4.90
N LEU A 72 -4.97 -20.12 5.19
CA LEU A 72 -5.20 -21.54 5.45
C LEU A 72 -5.11 -21.77 6.97
N ASN A 73 -6.15 -22.32 7.59
CA ASN A 73 -6.20 -22.71 9.01
C ASN A 73 -5.25 -23.88 9.30
N ILE A 74 -3.94 -23.66 9.13
CA ILE A 74 -2.90 -24.66 9.37
C ILE A 74 -2.13 -24.23 10.60
N TYR A 75 -2.08 -25.13 11.58
CA TYR A 75 -1.33 -24.90 12.81
C TYR A 75 0.14 -25.28 12.61
N PRO A 76 1.09 -24.36 12.81
CA PRO A 76 2.50 -24.71 12.76
C PRO A 76 2.89 -25.63 13.93
N PRO A 77 4.00 -26.38 13.82
CA PRO A 77 4.49 -27.24 14.89
C PRO A 77 4.65 -26.52 16.23
N SER A 78 5.07 -25.25 16.25
CA SER A 78 5.18 -24.45 17.47
C SER A 78 3.86 -24.25 18.23
N ILE A 79 2.73 -24.21 17.52
CA ILE A 79 1.39 -24.12 18.14
C ILE A 79 0.99 -25.47 18.72
N LYS A 80 1.29 -26.56 18.02
CA LYS A 80 1.08 -27.91 18.54
C LYS A 80 1.95 -28.16 19.78
N PHE A 81 3.19 -27.68 19.78
CA PHE A 81 4.08 -27.70 20.92
C PHE A 81 3.49 -26.96 22.13
N ALA A 82 2.98 -25.73 21.91
CA ALA A 82 2.33 -24.97 22.97
C ALA A 82 1.11 -25.72 23.56
N GLN A 83 0.30 -26.40 22.73
CA GLN A 83 -0.80 -27.23 23.23
C GLN A 83 -0.30 -28.39 24.11
N CYS A 84 0.74 -29.11 23.67
CA CYS A 84 1.34 -30.21 24.45
C CYS A 84 1.86 -29.72 25.80
N GLN A 85 2.58 -28.60 25.80
CA GLN A 85 3.12 -28.00 27.00
C GLN A 85 1.99 -27.52 27.94
N THR A 86 0.93 -26.89 27.43
CA THR A 86 -0.25 -26.52 28.26
C THR A 86 -0.87 -27.75 28.92
N VAL A 87 -1.01 -28.88 28.22
CA VAL A 87 -1.54 -30.12 28.82
C VAL A 87 -0.61 -30.65 29.92
N ALA A 88 0.69 -30.74 29.63
CA ALA A 88 1.68 -31.21 30.59
C ALA A 88 1.69 -30.35 31.86
N ARG A 89 1.69 -29.02 31.69
CA ARG A 89 1.68 -28.07 32.80
C ARG A 89 0.41 -28.12 33.63
N ASN A 90 -0.75 -28.23 32.98
CA ASN A 90 -2.01 -28.40 33.68
C ASN A 90 -2.04 -29.70 34.50
N ALA A 91 -1.51 -30.81 33.94
CA ALA A 91 -1.41 -32.06 34.68
C ALA A 91 -0.51 -31.95 35.92
N LEU A 92 0.59 -31.18 35.85
CA LEU A 92 1.43 -30.90 37.03
C LEU A 92 0.67 -30.05 38.06
N LYS A 93 0.00 -28.99 37.61
CA LYS A 93 -0.74 -28.03 38.45
C LYS A 93 -1.90 -28.69 39.20
N THR A 94 -2.63 -29.60 38.57
CA THR A 94 -3.81 -30.27 39.12
C THR A 94 -3.51 -31.65 39.71
N SER A 95 -2.23 -32.05 39.76
CA SER A 95 -1.84 -33.36 40.27
C SER A 95 -2.28 -33.55 41.73
N PRO A 96 -2.84 -34.72 42.09
CA PRO A 96 -3.14 -35.05 43.48
C PRO A 96 -1.87 -35.30 44.31
N ASN A 97 -0.73 -35.54 43.66
CA ASN A 97 0.55 -35.77 44.33
C ASN A 97 1.21 -34.41 44.69
N HIS A 98 1.47 -34.21 45.98
CA HIS A 98 2.04 -32.97 46.51
C HIS A 98 3.41 -32.65 45.90
N SER A 99 4.29 -33.64 45.74
CA SER A 99 5.63 -33.43 45.17
C SER A 99 5.57 -32.97 43.71
N ILE A 100 4.62 -33.50 42.93
CA ILE A 100 4.41 -33.08 41.53
C ILE A 100 3.86 -31.64 41.48
N LYS A 101 2.94 -31.30 42.39
CA LYS A 101 2.40 -29.94 42.47
C LYS A 101 3.46 -28.93 42.91
N ASP A 102 4.37 -29.31 43.79
CA ASP A 102 5.50 -28.45 44.19
C ASP A 102 6.51 -28.25 43.06
N LEU A 103 6.74 -29.27 42.22
CA LEU A 103 7.52 -29.11 40.99
C LEU A 103 6.91 -28.05 40.06
N TRP A 104 5.58 -28.03 39.91
CA TRP A 104 4.91 -26.96 39.16
C TRP A 104 5.13 -25.60 39.83
N LYS A 105 4.88 -25.47 41.14
CA LYS A 105 5.04 -24.18 41.85
C LYS A 105 6.46 -23.62 41.69
N THR A 106 7.48 -24.44 41.97
CA THR A 106 8.90 -24.06 41.92
C THR A 106 9.38 -23.68 40.51
N THR A 107 8.75 -24.22 39.47
CA THR A 107 9.09 -23.88 38.08
C THR A 107 8.23 -22.77 37.49
N SER A 108 7.03 -22.51 38.03
CA SER A 108 6.06 -21.54 37.49
C SER A 108 6.56 -20.09 37.44
N GLU A 109 7.50 -19.72 38.30
CA GLU A 109 8.10 -18.39 38.35
C GLU A 109 9.19 -18.18 37.28
N SER A 110 9.59 -19.25 36.57
CA SER A 110 10.60 -19.18 35.52
C SER A 110 10.08 -18.46 34.28
N LYS A 111 10.84 -17.48 33.78
CA LYS A 111 10.54 -16.78 32.51
C LYS A 111 10.49 -17.70 31.29
N ASN A 112 11.09 -18.89 31.37
CA ASN A 112 11.09 -19.88 30.30
C ASN A 112 9.76 -20.63 30.19
N ILE A 113 8.87 -20.46 31.17
CA ILE A 113 7.57 -21.08 31.23
C ILE A 113 6.51 -20.05 30.84
N GLN A 114 5.95 -20.23 29.65
CA GLN A 114 4.99 -19.30 29.05
C GLN A 114 3.59 -19.88 28.91
N TYR A 115 3.41 -21.17 29.21
CA TYR A 115 2.18 -21.91 28.88
C TYR A 115 1.18 -21.98 30.04
N ASP A 116 1.59 -21.62 31.27
CA ASP A 116 0.69 -21.54 32.44
C ASP A 116 -0.39 -20.45 32.30
N VAL A 117 -0.18 -19.50 31.38
CA VAL A 117 -1.18 -18.48 30.99
C VAL A 117 -2.41 -19.14 30.35
N TYR A 118 -2.27 -20.32 29.75
CA TYR A 118 -3.36 -21.02 29.09
C TYR A 118 -4.01 -22.04 30.02
N ILE A 119 -5.32 -21.92 30.21
CA ILE A 119 -6.15 -22.84 30.98
C ILE A 119 -6.42 -24.11 30.17
N SER A 120 -6.45 -24.02 28.84
CA SER A 120 -6.73 -25.17 27.98
C SER A 120 -6.06 -25.09 26.61
N THR A 121 -5.99 -26.23 25.90
CA THR A 121 -5.54 -26.27 24.51
C THR A 121 -6.44 -25.46 23.57
N LYS A 122 -7.71 -25.24 23.92
CA LYS A 122 -8.63 -24.39 23.16
C LYS A 122 -8.22 -22.92 23.23
N GLU A 123 -7.72 -22.46 24.37
CA GLU A 123 -7.24 -21.07 24.52
C GLU A 123 -5.99 -20.81 23.70
N VAL A 124 -5.05 -21.76 23.64
CA VAL A 124 -3.87 -21.69 22.76
C VAL A 124 -4.29 -21.46 21.31
N LEU A 125 -5.26 -22.25 20.82
CA LEU A 125 -5.79 -22.09 19.46
C LEU A 125 -6.53 -20.77 19.26
N LYS A 126 -7.32 -20.34 20.25
CA LYS A 126 -8.04 -19.07 20.20
C LYS A 126 -7.08 -17.88 20.08
N THR A 127 -6.02 -17.85 20.89
CA THR A 127 -4.98 -16.80 20.83
C THR A 127 -4.25 -16.80 19.49
N PHE A 128 -3.90 -17.98 18.95
CA PHE A 128 -3.27 -18.08 17.63
C PHE A 128 -4.19 -17.57 16.51
N ASN A 129 -5.45 -18.02 16.50
CA ASN A 129 -6.43 -17.62 15.49
C ASN A 129 -6.71 -16.12 15.54
N SER A 130 -6.86 -15.53 16.74
CA SER A 130 -7.00 -14.08 16.91
C SER A 130 -5.83 -13.32 16.28
N GLY A 131 -4.59 -13.79 16.49
CA GLY A 131 -3.42 -13.16 15.87
C GLY A 131 -3.38 -13.29 14.33
N GLN A 132 -3.96 -14.34 13.76
CA GLN A 132 -4.12 -14.50 12.31
C GLN A 132 -5.24 -13.61 11.76
N GLU A 133 -6.35 -13.49 12.49
CA GLU A 133 -7.46 -12.59 12.18
C GLU A 133 -6.99 -11.13 12.16
N ASP A 134 -6.22 -10.69 13.17
CA ASP A 134 -5.63 -9.35 13.20
C ASP A 134 -4.74 -9.08 11.98
N LYS A 135 -3.90 -10.07 11.61
CA LYS A 135 -3.04 -9.98 10.42
C LYS A 135 -3.85 -9.89 9.12
N LEU A 136 -4.92 -10.69 9.00
CA LEU A 136 -5.81 -10.69 7.85
C LEU A 136 -6.59 -9.38 7.75
N GLN A 137 -7.15 -8.91 8.86
CA GLN A 137 -7.86 -7.64 8.95
C GLN A 137 -6.95 -6.48 8.53
N ASN A 138 -5.72 -6.44 9.05
CA ASN A 138 -4.73 -5.45 8.63
C ASN A 138 -4.44 -5.52 7.11
N HIS A 139 -4.39 -6.72 6.52
CA HIS A 139 -4.21 -6.86 5.09
C HIS A 139 -5.41 -6.34 4.28
N LEU A 140 -6.63 -6.68 4.70
CA LEU A 140 -7.86 -6.25 4.05
C LEU A 140 -8.05 -4.74 4.15
N ILE A 141 -7.71 -4.13 5.30
CA ILE A 141 -7.70 -2.66 5.47
C ILE A 141 -6.76 -2.00 4.46
N LEU A 142 -5.55 -2.55 4.27
CA LEU A 142 -4.60 -2.04 3.28
C LEU A 142 -5.13 -2.17 1.85
N GLN A 143 -5.81 -3.27 1.51
CA GLN A 143 -6.43 -3.47 0.19
C GLN A 143 -7.64 -2.54 -0.05
N GLY A 144 -8.43 -2.27 0.99
CA GLY A 144 -9.59 -1.37 0.92
C GLY A 144 -9.24 0.12 1.00
N SER A 145 -7.99 0.46 1.37
CA SER A 145 -7.56 1.85 1.62
C SER A 145 -7.74 2.76 0.41
N PHE A 146 -7.47 2.27 -0.81
CA PHE A 146 -7.66 3.07 -2.03
C PHE A 146 -9.11 3.52 -2.18
N PHE A 147 -10.06 2.57 -2.16
CA PHE A 147 -11.48 2.90 -2.33
C PHE A 147 -12.02 3.74 -1.18
N SER A 148 -11.57 3.49 0.06
CA SER A 148 -11.91 4.33 1.21
C SER A 148 -11.53 5.79 0.98
N ASN A 149 -10.32 6.05 0.48
CA ASN A 149 -9.87 7.41 0.17
C ASN A 149 -10.61 8.00 -1.04
N VAL A 150 -10.84 7.23 -2.11
CA VAL A 150 -11.59 7.69 -3.28
C VAL A 150 -13.01 8.08 -2.89
N ILE A 151 -13.75 7.24 -2.15
CA ILE A 151 -15.11 7.55 -1.71
C ILE A 151 -15.14 8.84 -0.88
N LYS A 152 -14.13 9.06 -0.04
CA LYS A 152 -14.09 10.20 0.89
C LYS A 152 -13.63 11.51 0.25
N PHE A 153 -12.72 11.47 -0.72
CA PHE A 153 -12.01 12.66 -1.21
C PHE A 153 -12.17 12.94 -2.71
N SER A 154 -12.77 12.03 -3.49
CA SER A 154 -12.92 12.22 -4.93
C SER A 154 -14.12 13.09 -5.31
N LEU A 155 -14.03 13.70 -6.50
CA LEU A 155 -15.16 14.33 -7.15
C LEU A 155 -16.08 13.28 -7.78
N SER A 156 -17.17 12.95 -7.09
CA SER A 156 -18.12 11.89 -7.47
C SER A 156 -18.60 11.96 -8.93
N LYS A 157 -18.84 13.16 -9.46
CA LYS A 157 -19.27 13.38 -10.85
C LYS A 157 -18.28 12.83 -11.88
N LEU A 158 -16.98 12.79 -11.56
CA LEU A 158 -15.94 12.31 -12.48
C LEU A 158 -15.60 10.83 -12.28
N ASN A 159 -16.08 10.18 -11.21
CA ASN A 159 -15.78 8.78 -10.92
C ASN A 159 -16.30 7.83 -12.01
N GLY A 160 -17.45 8.15 -12.62
CA GLY A 160 -17.97 7.38 -13.76
C GLY A 160 -17.07 7.44 -14.99
N ILE A 161 -16.44 8.60 -15.24
CA ILE A 161 -15.49 8.79 -16.34
C ILE A 161 -14.18 8.05 -16.03
N TRP A 162 -13.72 8.14 -14.78
CA TRP A 162 -12.52 7.43 -14.33
C TRP A 162 -12.68 5.91 -14.48
N SER A 163 -13.79 5.34 -13.99
CA SER A 163 -14.09 3.91 -14.08
C SER A 163 -14.12 3.41 -15.54
N LYS A 164 -14.81 4.14 -16.44
CA LYS A 164 -14.81 3.83 -17.89
C LYS A 164 -13.44 4.01 -18.56
N SER A 165 -12.58 4.86 -18.01
CA SER A 165 -11.24 5.06 -18.56
C SER A 165 -10.34 3.87 -18.22
N GLN A 166 -10.52 3.26 -17.04
CA GLN A 166 -9.77 2.07 -16.64
C GLN A 166 -10.00 0.88 -17.61
N SER A 167 -11.23 0.69 -18.09
CA SER A 167 -11.56 -0.42 -18.99
C SER A 167 -10.91 -0.32 -20.38
N ASN A 168 -10.38 0.87 -20.74
CA ASN A 168 -9.74 1.13 -22.03
C ASN A 168 -8.21 1.17 -21.91
N LEU A 169 -7.64 0.81 -20.76
CA LEU A 169 -6.20 0.80 -20.57
C LEU A 169 -5.54 -0.40 -21.27
N PRO A 170 -4.32 -0.23 -21.81
CA PRO A 170 -3.50 -1.35 -22.25
C PRO A 170 -3.31 -2.38 -21.13
N LYS A 171 -3.24 -3.67 -21.48
CA LYS A 171 -3.22 -4.81 -20.54
C LYS A 171 -2.20 -4.65 -19.40
N ASN A 172 -0.99 -4.21 -19.70
CA ASN A 172 0.07 -4.00 -18.71
C ASN A 172 -0.27 -2.88 -17.70
N ILE A 173 -0.84 -1.78 -18.18
CA ILE A 173 -1.24 -0.65 -17.33
C ILE A 173 -2.49 -1.02 -16.52
N TYR A 174 -3.45 -1.72 -17.12
CA TYR A 174 -4.62 -2.23 -16.40
C TYR A 174 -4.20 -3.15 -15.23
N ASN A 175 -3.33 -4.13 -15.49
CA ASN A 175 -2.81 -5.02 -14.45
C ASN A 175 -2.09 -4.23 -13.35
N PHE A 176 -1.27 -3.24 -13.73
CA PHE A 176 -0.64 -2.34 -12.77
C PHE A 176 -1.68 -1.62 -11.91
N THR A 177 -2.72 -1.04 -12.50
CA THR A 177 -3.77 -0.32 -11.77
C THR A 177 -4.48 -1.25 -10.78
N ILE A 178 -4.88 -2.46 -11.18
CA ILE A 178 -5.54 -3.41 -10.28
C ILE A 178 -4.61 -3.81 -9.12
N CYS A 179 -3.34 -4.07 -9.39
CA CYS A 179 -2.36 -4.35 -8.35
C CYS A 179 -2.11 -3.13 -7.45
N TYR A 180 -2.12 -1.90 -7.98
CA TYR A 180 -2.00 -0.67 -7.21
C TYR A 180 -3.17 -0.52 -6.25
N ILE A 181 -4.40 -0.65 -6.75
CA ILE A 181 -5.63 -0.52 -5.97
C ILE A 181 -5.63 -1.48 -4.79
N ASN A 182 -5.22 -2.73 -5.02
CA ASN A 182 -5.15 -3.77 -4.00
C ASN A 182 -3.84 -3.73 -3.19
N ASN A 183 -3.03 -2.67 -3.29
CA ASN A 183 -1.71 -2.57 -2.65
C ASN A 183 -0.88 -3.88 -2.75
N SER A 184 -0.91 -4.49 -3.94
CA SER A 184 -0.32 -5.79 -4.26
C SER A 184 0.76 -5.68 -5.33
N LEU A 185 1.27 -4.46 -5.55
CA LEU A 185 2.46 -4.23 -6.38
C LEU A 185 3.73 -4.72 -5.66
N PRO A 186 4.75 -5.18 -6.41
CA PRO A 186 6.02 -5.67 -5.84
C PRO A 186 6.92 -4.54 -5.36
N THR A 187 6.44 -3.74 -4.41
CA THR A 187 7.26 -2.81 -3.61
C THR A 187 8.15 -3.61 -2.66
N ARG A 188 9.29 -3.08 -2.23
CA ARG A 188 10.16 -3.84 -1.30
C ARG A 188 9.47 -4.18 0.02
N LYS A 189 8.58 -3.31 0.51
CA LYS A 189 7.74 -3.63 1.68
C LYS A 189 6.81 -4.81 1.42
N ASN A 190 6.17 -4.88 0.25
CA ASN A 190 5.32 -6.02 -0.10
C ASN A 190 6.16 -7.28 -0.37
N LEU A 191 7.31 -7.18 -1.03
CA LEU A 191 8.22 -8.30 -1.26
C LEU A 191 8.76 -8.88 0.06
N THR A 192 9.05 -8.03 1.05
CA THR A 192 9.43 -8.46 2.41
C THR A 192 8.27 -9.12 3.14
N LYS A 193 7.06 -8.54 3.04
CA LYS A 193 5.83 -9.19 3.53
C LYS A 193 5.59 -10.54 2.84
N TRP A 194 6.05 -10.68 1.60
CA TRP A 194 6.02 -11.91 0.83
C TRP A 194 7.26 -12.79 1.06
N GLY A 195 8.17 -12.49 2.00
CA GLY A 195 9.35 -13.32 2.25
C GLY A 195 10.26 -13.53 1.03
N ILE A 196 10.15 -12.69 0.00
CA ILE A 196 11.01 -12.72 -1.19
C ILE A 196 12.28 -11.90 -0.93
N LEU A 197 12.15 -10.81 -0.18
CA LEU A 197 13.27 -9.97 0.26
C LEU A 197 13.39 -9.99 1.78
N SER A 198 14.61 -9.81 2.28
CA SER A 198 14.89 -9.66 3.71
C SER A 198 14.76 -8.21 4.19
N ASN A 199 14.90 -7.22 3.29
CA ASN A 199 14.88 -5.80 3.61
C ASN A 199 13.80 -5.06 2.79
N SER A 200 13.00 -4.24 3.48
CA SER A 200 11.94 -3.41 2.90
C SER A 200 12.37 -2.02 2.45
N ASP A 201 13.61 -1.62 2.70
CA ASP A 201 14.06 -0.23 2.55
C ASP A 201 14.38 0.13 1.11
N CYS A 202 14.03 1.35 0.74
CA CYS A 202 14.34 1.94 -0.56
C CYS A 202 15.86 2.04 -0.75
N PHE A 203 16.35 1.68 -1.94
CA PHE A 203 17.77 1.77 -2.27
C PHE A 203 18.36 3.17 -2.17
N PHE A 204 17.54 4.21 -2.33
CA PHE A 204 18.00 5.58 -2.44
C PHE A 204 17.85 6.38 -1.15
N CYS A 205 16.66 6.33 -0.52
CA CYS A 205 16.37 7.14 0.67
C CYS A 205 16.40 6.34 1.98
N LEU A 206 16.63 5.01 1.92
CA LEU A 206 16.72 4.09 3.06
C LEU A 206 15.47 4.01 3.96
N ASN A 207 14.37 4.68 3.59
CA ASN A 207 13.08 4.52 4.27
C ASN A 207 12.34 3.28 3.74
N PRO A 208 11.42 2.67 4.53
CA PRO A 208 10.61 1.55 4.06
C PRO A 208 9.86 1.88 2.77
N GLU A 209 10.11 1.10 1.71
CA GLU A 209 9.53 1.31 0.39
C GLU A 209 8.10 0.78 0.34
N THR A 210 7.17 1.61 0.83
CA THR A 210 5.72 1.44 0.65
C THR A 210 5.29 1.84 -0.76
N LEU A 211 4.06 1.51 -1.14
CA LEU A 211 3.47 2.00 -2.40
C LEU A 211 3.47 3.54 -2.46
N LEU A 212 3.03 4.20 -1.39
CA LEU A 212 3.08 5.66 -1.24
C LEU A 212 4.51 6.18 -1.46
N GLN A 213 5.51 5.52 -0.88
CA GLN A 213 6.90 5.94 -1.00
C GLN A 213 7.37 5.92 -2.45
N VAL A 214 7.03 4.87 -3.20
CA VAL A 214 7.41 4.75 -4.62
C VAL A 214 6.74 5.80 -5.49
N VAL A 215 5.46 6.11 -5.25
CA VAL A 215 4.69 6.95 -6.19
C VAL A 215 4.53 8.40 -5.78
N ALA A 216 4.81 8.78 -4.54
CA ALA A 216 4.63 10.17 -4.08
C ALA A 216 5.46 10.59 -2.85
N GLY A 217 6.11 9.67 -2.13
CA GLY A 217 6.72 9.96 -0.82
C GLY A 217 8.25 10.06 -0.80
N CYS A 218 8.94 9.41 -1.72
CA CYS A 218 10.41 9.39 -1.70
C CYS A 218 11.00 10.74 -2.13
N GLN A 219 11.72 11.40 -1.21
CA GLN A 219 12.37 12.68 -1.49
C GLN A 219 13.37 12.58 -2.65
N THR A 220 14.09 11.47 -2.77
CA THR A 220 15.01 11.22 -3.89
C THR A 220 14.27 11.02 -5.23
N TYR A 221 12.99 10.65 -5.21
CA TYR A 221 12.16 10.53 -6.42
C TYR A 221 11.46 11.84 -6.79
N LEU A 222 11.73 12.94 -6.09
CA LEU A 222 11.12 14.23 -6.39
C LEU A 222 11.21 14.62 -7.88
N PRO A 223 12.37 14.46 -8.59
CA PRO A 223 12.43 14.74 -10.03
C PRO A 223 11.47 13.89 -10.87
N ARG A 224 11.18 12.66 -10.43
CA ARG A 224 10.23 11.76 -11.11
C ARG A 224 8.79 12.21 -10.91
N PHE A 225 8.48 12.69 -9.70
CA PHE A 225 7.17 13.24 -9.38
C PHE A 225 6.94 14.58 -10.08
N THR A 226 7.97 15.42 -10.19
CA THR A 226 7.99 16.64 -11.02
C THR A 226 7.75 16.29 -12.48
N TRP A 227 8.44 15.29 -13.05
CA TRP A 227 8.18 14.86 -14.43
C TRP A 227 6.72 14.43 -14.68
N ARG A 228 6.11 13.68 -13.74
CA ARG A 228 4.68 13.34 -13.83
C ARG A 228 3.79 14.58 -13.76
N HIS A 229 4.08 15.48 -12.82
CA HIS A 229 3.38 16.74 -12.65
C HIS A 229 3.42 17.55 -13.95
N ASP A 230 4.62 17.76 -14.48
CA ASP A 230 4.88 18.57 -15.68
C ASP A 230 4.26 17.95 -16.93
N SER A 231 4.22 16.61 -17.01
CA SER A 231 3.51 15.92 -18.10
C SER A 231 2.01 16.21 -18.09
N VAL A 232 1.40 16.25 -16.90
CA VAL A 232 -0.02 16.61 -16.76
C VAL A 232 -0.23 18.09 -17.02
N LEU A 233 0.63 18.96 -16.48
CA LEU A 233 0.56 20.41 -16.65
C LEU A 233 0.71 20.82 -18.12
N ASN A 234 1.64 20.20 -18.85
CA ASN A 234 1.85 20.44 -20.28
C ASN A 234 0.59 20.13 -21.09
N PHE A 235 -0.06 18.99 -20.81
CA PHE A 235 -1.30 18.63 -21.49
C PHE A 235 -2.45 19.60 -21.15
N ILE A 236 -2.55 20.04 -19.89
CA ILE A 236 -3.53 21.07 -19.49
C ILE A 236 -3.26 22.37 -20.25
N ALA A 237 -2.00 22.82 -20.31
CA ALA A 237 -1.62 24.03 -21.04
C ALA A 237 -1.96 23.94 -22.54
N GLN A 238 -1.71 22.78 -23.17
CA GLN A 238 -2.12 22.53 -24.57
C GLN A 238 -3.63 22.57 -24.76
N THR A 239 -4.39 22.03 -23.79
CA THR A 239 -5.86 22.02 -23.82
C THR A 239 -6.45 23.42 -23.62
N LEU A 240 -5.83 24.21 -22.74
CA LEU A 240 -6.23 25.58 -22.42
C LEU A 240 -5.55 26.63 -23.32
N GLN A 241 -5.04 26.20 -24.48
CA GLN A 241 -4.43 27.12 -25.43
C GLN A 241 -5.37 28.30 -25.72
N PRO A 242 -4.80 29.49 -25.97
CA PRO A 242 -5.57 30.71 -26.02
C PRO A 242 -6.62 30.65 -27.13
N VAL A 243 -7.89 30.63 -26.73
CA VAL A 243 -9.03 30.95 -27.59
C VAL A 243 -9.21 32.48 -27.53
N ASN A 244 -9.64 33.10 -28.62
CA ASN A 244 -9.79 34.57 -28.79
C ASN A 244 -10.08 35.31 -27.46
N ASN A 245 -9.26 36.33 -27.14
CA ASN A 245 -9.27 37.12 -25.91
C ASN A 245 -8.81 36.43 -24.61
N SER A 246 -8.08 35.31 -24.69
CA SER A 246 -7.43 34.71 -23.51
C SER A 246 -5.90 34.75 -23.58
N ASN A 247 -5.26 34.90 -22.42
CA ASN A 247 -3.81 34.87 -22.25
C ASN A 247 -3.43 33.77 -21.26
N LEU A 248 -2.52 32.88 -21.67
CA LEU A 248 -2.07 31.74 -20.89
C LEU A 248 -0.60 31.92 -20.46
N PHE A 249 -0.33 31.67 -19.19
CA PHE A 249 1.01 31.63 -18.59
C PHE A 249 1.16 30.31 -17.84
N VAL A 250 2.32 29.65 -17.95
CA VAL A 250 2.53 28.30 -17.42
C VAL A 250 3.93 28.18 -16.87
N ASP A 251 4.08 27.57 -15.69
CA ASP A 251 5.39 27.25 -15.13
C ASP A 251 5.99 26.00 -15.81
N LEU A 252 6.27 26.11 -17.10
CA LEU A 252 6.98 25.11 -17.89
C LEU A 252 7.87 25.75 -18.96
N PRO A 253 8.97 25.10 -19.35
CA PRO A 253 9.76 25.52 -20.51
C PRO A 253 8.89 25.64 -21.77
N GLY A 254 9.11 26.70 -22.56
CA GLY A 254 8.37 26.95 -23.80
C GLY A 254 7.08 27.77 -23.65
N TYR A 255 6.68 28.13 -22.43
CA TYR A 255 5.52 28.99 -22.15
C TYR A 255 5.92 30.34 -21.55
N LYS A 256 5.00 31.31 -21.60
CA LYS A 256 5.17 32.58 -20.87
C LYS A 256 5.10 32.30 -19.37
N SER A 257 6.08 32.80 -18.61
CA SER A 257 6.14 32.56 -17.17
C SER A 257 5.00 33.24 -16.40
N PRO A 258 4.37 32.58 -15.42
CA PRO A 258 3.41 33.18 -14.50
C PRO A 258 3.95 34.41 -13.76
N SER A 259 5.26 34.46 -13.50
CA SER A 259 5.94 35.57 -12.83
C SER A 259 5.73 36.92 -13.53
N ILE A 260 5.39 36.93 -14.82
CA ILE A 260 5.05 38.15 -15.58
C ILE A 260 3.84 38.87 -14.96
N VAL A 261 2.88 38.11 -14.40
CA VAL A 261 1.65 38.65 -13.80
C VAL A 261 1.76 38.70 -12.27
N THR A 262 2.40 37.71 -11.66
CA THR A 262 2.39 37.53 -10.20
C THR A 262 3.68 38.01 -9.50
N GLY A 263 4.71 38.36 -10.26
CA GLY A 263 6.06 38.60 -9.73
C GLY A 263 6.79 37.31 -9.35
N ASP A 264 8.02 37.44 -8.86
CA ASP A 264 8.89 36.28 -8.55
C ASP A 264 8.60 35.61 -7.20
N THR A 265 7.80 36.26 -6.34
CA THR A 265 7.47 35.75 -5.00
C THR A 265 6.49 34.58 -5.04
N PHE A 266 5.56 34.59 -5.99
CA PHE A 266 4.58 33.52 -6.17
C PHE A 266 4.61 33.03 -7.62
N ARG A 267 4.78 31.72 -7.78
CA ARG A 267 4.84 31.06 -9.09
C ARG A 267 3.82 29.92 -9.12
N PRO A 268 2.54 30.23 -9.39
CA PRO A 268 1.52 29.22 -9.66
C PRO A 268 1.89 28.38 -10.87
N ASP A 269 1.37 27.16 -10.95
CA ASP A 269 1.63 26.27 -12.08
C ASP A 269 1.06 26.81 -13.40
N LEU A 270 -0.10 27.48 -13.35
CA LEU A 270 -0.75 28.04 -14.53
C LEU A 270 -1.61 29.27 -14.19
N LEU A 271 -1.56 30.28 -15.04
CA LEU A 271 -2.47 31.43 -15.03
C LEU A 271 -3.20 31.51 -16.36
N LEU A 272 -4.51 31.72 -16.31
CA LEU A 272 -5.33 31.94 -17.50
C LEU A 272 -6.15 33.22 -17.29
N SER A 273 -5.86 34.24 -18.09
CA SER A 273 -6.69 35.44 -18.16
C SER A 273 -7.68 35.30 -19.31
N ILE A 274 -8.97 35.55 -19.07
CA ILE A 274 -10.03 35.54 -20.07
C ILE A 274 -10.64 36.93 -20.16
N ASN A 275 -10.74 37.47 -21.37
CA ASN A 275 -11.25 38.81 -21.70
C ASN A 275 -10.53 39.95 -20.95
N SER A 276 -9.29 39.72 -20.48
CA SER A 276 -8.51 40.63 -19.64
C SER A 276 -9.15 41.06 -18.31
N ASP A 277 -10.32 40.50 -17.96
CA ASP A 277 -11.12 40.88 -16.79
C ASP A 277 -11.18 39.75 -15.74
N CYS A 278 -11.09 38.49 -16.17
CA CYS A 278 -11.12 37.32 -15.31
C CYS A 278 -9.75 36.64 -15.28
N LEU A 279 -9.21 36.36 -14.10
CA LEU A 279 -7.96 35.65 -13.90
C LEU A 279 -8.21 34.35 -13.14
N TYR A 280 -7.81 33.24 -13.75
CA TYR A 280 -7.69 31.94 -13.12
C TYR A 280 -6.27 31.70 -12.64
N ILE A 281 -6.13 31.36 -11.36
CA ILE A 281 -4.86 30.94 -10.75
C ILE A 281 -4.95 29.45 -10.46
N LEU A 282 -4.25 28.63 -11.23
CA LEU A 282 -4.31 27.18 -11.11
C LEU A 282 -3.03 26.64 -10.48
N GLU A 283 -3.22 25.77 -9.50
CA GLU A 283 -2.17 25.03 -8.82
C GLU A 283 -2.48 23.52 -8.92
N LEU A 284 -1.59 22.77 -9.57
CA LEU A 284 -1.69 21.35 -9.82
C LEU A 284 -1.02 20.55 -8.70
N SER A 285 -1.58 19.40 -8.37
CA SER A 285 -0.93 18.40 -7.52
C SER A 285 -1.24 17.02 -8.05
N VAL A 286 -0.22 16.18 -8.26
CA VAL A 286 -0.40 14.77 -8.64
C VAL A 286 0.26 13.89 -7.59
N GLY A 287 -0.54 13.30 -6.69
CA GLY A 287 -0.04 12.67 -5.46
C GLY A 287 -0.78 11.40 -5.05
N TYR A 288 -0.48 10.88 -3.86
CA TYR A 288 -1.14 9.69 -3.31
C TYR A 288 -2.55 10.03 -2.80
N GLU A 289 -3.48 9.09 -2.91
CA GLU A 289 -4.91 9.30 -2.65
C GLU A 289 -5.20 9.82 -1.22
N SER A 290 -4.44 9.37 -0.22
CA SER A 290 -4.60 9.82 1.17
C SER A 290 -4.21 11.28 1.39
N ASN A 291 -3.41 11.87 0.51
CA ASN A 291 -2.84 13.21 0.69
C ASN A 291 -3.64 14.29 -0.04
N LEU A 292 -4.70 13.91 -0.77
CA LEU A 292 -5.49 14.84 -1.58
C LEU A 292 -6.05 16.00 -0.76
N GLN A 293 -6.61 15.75 0.45
CA GLN A 293 -7.18 16.81 1.28
C GLN A 293 -6.11 17.71 1.92
N THR A 294 -5.05 17.13 2.50
CA THR A 294 -4.00 17.90 3.16
C THR A 294 -3.29 18.85 2.20
N ASN A 295 -3.12 18.45 0.94
CA ASN A 295 -2.57 19.29 -0.11
C ASN A 295 -3.46 20.50 -0.43
N VAL A 296 -4.79 20.32 -0.41
CA VAL A 296 -5.74 21.40 -0.62
C VAL A 296 -5.59 22.47 0.45
N ASP A 297 -5.65 22.06 1.71
CA ASP A 297 -5.68 22.99 2.85
C ASP A 297 -4.39 23.81 2.95
N ARG A 298 -3.25 23.19 2.60
CA ARG A 298 -1.93 23.85 2.56
C ARG A 298 -1.83 24.86 1.41
N LYS A 299 -2.27 24.47 0.20
CA LYS A 299 -2.13 25.31 -1.01
C LYS A 299 -3.11 26.48 -1.01
N ARG A 300 -4.33 26.32 -0.49
CA ARG A 300 -5.31 27.41 -0.37
C ARG A 300 -4.76 28.58 0.47
N ARG A 301 -4.18 28.27 1.63
CA ARG A 301 -3.56 29.27 2.51
C ARG A 301 -2.38 29.99 1.87
N ARG A 302 -1.58 29.28 1.07
CA ARG A 302 -0.40 29.85 0.38
C ARG A 302 -0.77 30.97 -0.61
N TYR A 303 -1.92 30.86 -1.27
CA TYR A 303 -2.30 31.77 -2.36
C TYR A 303 -3.31 32.84 -1.96
N GLU A 304 -3.73 32.90 -0.69
CA GLU A 304 -4.73 33.84 -0.19
C GLU A 304 -4.30 35.31 -0.41
N ASP A 305 -3.05 35.63 -0.08
CA ASP A 305 -2.48 36.95 -0.29
C ASP A 305 -2.38 37.32 -1.78
N LEU A 306 -1.94 36.36 -2.61
CA LEU A 306 -1.84 36.57 -4.06
C LEU A 306 -3.19 36.86 -4.68
N ILE A 307 -4.23 36.10 -4.31
CA ILE A 307 -5.60 36.31 -4.79
C ILE A 307 -6.07 37.73 -4.42
N THR A 308 -5.79 38.16 -3.19
CA THR A 308 -6.16 39.49 -2.70
C THR A 308 -5.45 40.61 -3.47
N GLN A 309 -4.17 40.42 -3.79
CA GLN A 309 -3.40 41.36 -4.62
C GLN A 309 -3.96 41.47 -6.04
N GLN A 310 -4.23 40.33 -6.68
CA GLN A 310 -4.67 40.29 -8.08
C GLN A 310 -6.10 40.84 -8.27
N LYS A 311 -6.94 40.80 -7.23
CA LYS A 311 -8.28 41.44 -7.23
C LYS A 311 -8.24 42.97 -7.42
N LYS A 312 -7.08 43.61 -7.26
CA LYS A 312 -6.91 45.04 -7.56
C LYS A 312 -6.82 45.32 -9.06
N GLN A 313 -6.36 44.35 -9.85
CA GLN A 313 -6.13 44.49 -11.29
C GLN A 313 -7.21 43.81 -12.13
N PHE A 314 -7.78 42.71 -11.63
CA PHE A 314 -8.80 41.93 -12.34
C PHE A 314 -10.15 42.03 -11.64
N LYS A 315 -11.23 42.12 -12.43
CA LYS A 315 -12.61 42.16 -11.90
C LYS A 315 -13.00 40.86 -11.21
N SER A 316 -12.50 39.72 -11.70
CA SER A 316 -12.77 38.40 -11.15
C SER A 316 -11.47 37.61 -11.04
N VAL A 317 -11.16 37.09 -9.85
CA VAL A 317 -9.99 36.21 -9.62
C VAL A 317 -10.47 34.92 -8.99
N LYS A 318 -10.18 33.78 -9.63
CA LYS A 318 -10.60 32.44 -9.21
C LYS A 318 -9.38 31.55 -8.99
N PHE A 319 -9.25 31.00 -7.79
CA PHE A 319 -8.22 30.01 -7.47
C PHE A 319 -8.71 28.61 -7.75
N VAL A 320 -7.91 27.82 -8.46
CA VAL A 320 -8.22 26.45 -8.86
C VAL A 320 -7.17 25.50 -8.30
N ASN A 321 -7.57 24.72 -7.30
CA ASN A 321 -6.72 23.66 -6.78
C ASN A 321 -7.02 22.36 -7.52
N LEU A 322 -6.20 22.04 -8.51
CA LEU A 322 -6.33 20.83 -9.31
C LEU A 322 -5.53 19.71 -8.65
N SER A 323 -6.13 19.02 -7.68
CA SER A 323 -5.51 17.88 -7.01
C SER A 323 -5.98 16.55 -7.60
N ILE A 324 -5.03 15.76 -8.09
CA ILE A 324 -5.26 14.51 -8.82
C ILE A 324 -4.45 13.40 -8.13
N SER A 325 -5.03 12.20 -8.06
CA SER A 325 -4.36 11.03 -7.51
C SER A 325 -3.37 10.42 -8.52
N SER A 326 -2.50 9.53 -8.04
CA SER A 326 -1.51 8.84 -8.88
C SER A 326 -2.18 7.93 -9.92
N LEU A 327 -3.42 7.51 -9.67
CA LEU A 327 -4.26 6.81 -10.65
C LEU A 327 -5.23 7.72 -11.40
N GLY A 328 -5.07 9.05 -11.35
CA GLY A 328 -5.90 9.99 -12.10
C GLY A 328 -7.26 10.28 -11.47
N VAL A 329 -7.50 9.98 -10.20
CA VAL A 329 -8.76 10.35 -9.55
C VAL A 329 -8.73 11.83 -9.18
N PHE A 330 -9.72 12.60 -9.61
CA PHE A 330 -9.83 14.02 -9.29
C PHE A 330 -10.37 14.21 -7.87
N SER A 331 -9.79 15.13 -7.11
CA SER A 331 -10.29 15.50 -5.79
C SER A 331 -11.60 16.28 -5.90
N LYS A 332 -12.40 16.28 -4.83
CA LYS A 332 -13.64 17.05 -4.72
C LYS A 332 -13.47 18.56 -4.98
N GLU A 333 -12.29 19.11 -4.78
CA GLU A 333 -12.03 20.55 -4.95
C GLU A 333 -11.79 20.96 -6.41
N CYS A 334 -11.75 19.98 -7.33
CA CYS A 334 -11.52 20.22 -8.75
C CYS A 334 -12.75 20.77 -9.49
N HIS A 335 -13.83 21.16 -8.79
CA HIS A 335 -15.02 21.75 -9.40
C HIS A 335 -14.68 22.99 -10.23
N SER A 336 -13.81 23.87 -9.71
CA SER A 336 -13.41 25.11 -10.38
C SER A 336 -12.60 24.89 -11.66
N PHE A 337 -12.03 23.70 -11.85
CA PHE A 337 -11.41 23.35 -13.13
C PHE A 337 -12.46 23.11 -14.22
N LEU A 338 -13.62 22.55 -13.87
CA LEU A 338 -14.73 22.41 -14.81
C LEU A 338 -15.29 23.78 -15.22
N ASP A 339 -15.25 24.76 -14.32
CA ASP A 339 -15.66 26.14 -14.61
C ASP A 339 -14.72 26.78 -15.65
N ILE A 340 -13.40 26.58 -15.55
CA ILE A 340 -12.45 27.01 -16.59
C ILE A 340 -12.87 26.48 -17.96
N LEU A 341 -13.15 25.16 -18.05
CA LEU A 341 -13.49 24.54 -19.33
C LEU A 341 -14.83 25.07 -19.88
N ASN A 342 -15.80 25.35 -19.02
CA ASN A 342 -17.07 25.95 -19.44
C ASN A 342 -16.87 27.41 -19.90
N ASP A 343 -16.09 28.22 -19.17
CA ASP A 343 -15.84 29.63 -19.48
C ASP A 343 -15.03 29.81 -20.77
N LEU A 344 -14.18 28.84 -21.12
CA LEU A 344 -13.52 28.76 -22.43
C LEU A 344 -14.46 28.30 -23.58
N GLY A 345 -15.71 27.95 -23.27
CA GLY A 345 -16.70 27.50 -24.25
C GLY A 345 -16.47 26.08 -24.76
N LEU A 346 -15.70 25.24 -24.05
CA LEU A 346 -15.50 23.85 -24.45
C LEU A 346 -16.78 23.05 -24.26
N ASP A 347 -17.23 22.35 -25.29
CA ASP A 347 -18.39 21.48 -25.19
C ASP A 347 -18.14 20.28 -24.25
N LYS A 348 -19.19 19.53 -23.92
CA LYS A 348 -19.09 18.37 -23.03
C LYS A 348 -18.20 17.25 -23.61
N ARG A 349 -18.08 17.11 -24.92
CA ARG A 349 -17.25 16.07 -25.55
C ARG A 349 -15.76 16.40 -25.35
N HIS A 350 -15.37 17.64 -25.59
CA HIS A 350 -14.01 18.14 -25.38
C HIS A 350 -13.64 18.14 -23.89
N GLN A 351 -14.57 18.52 -23.00
CA GLN A 351 -14.37 18.40 -21.54
C GLN A 351 -14.08 16.95 -21.12
N HIS A 352 -14.91 16.01 -21.57
CA HIS A 352 -14.68 14.59 -21.26
C HIS A 352 -13.37 14.08 -21.84
N PHE A 353 -13.00 14.48 -23.05
CA PHE A 353 -11.73 14.11 -23.65
C PHE A 353 -10.54 14.61 -22.82
N ALA A 354 -10.52 15.89 -22.46
CA ALA A 354 -9.48 16.49 -21.64
C ALA A 354 -9.33 15.77 -20.29
N ILE A 355 -10.45 15.54 -19.59
CA ILE A 355 -10.46 14.82 -18.31
C ILE A 355 -9.89 13.41 -18.47
N ARG A 356 -10.33 12.65 -19.48
CA ARG A 356 -9.83 11.28 -19.74
C ARG A 356 -8.34 11.26 -20.06
N LYS A 357 -7.84 12.25 -20.80
CA LYS A 357 -6.42 12.36 -21.15
C LYS A 357 -5.57 12.70 -19.93
N ILE A 358 -6.00 13.64 -19.09
CA ILE A 358 -5.35 13.93 -17.80
C ILE A 358 -5.25 12.66 -16.94
N MET A 359 -6.36 11.90 -16.82
CA MET A 359 -6.38 10.62 -16.11
C MET A 359 -5.36 9.62 -16.69
N SER A 360 -5.35 9.48 -18.01
CA SER A 360 -4.45 8.56 -18.73
C SER A 360 -2.99 8.92 -18.50
N ILE A 361 -2.63 10.21 -18.58
CA ILE A 361 -1.26 10.69 -18.35
C ILE A 361 -0.85 10.40 -16.90
N ALA A 362 -1.70 10.72 -15.92
CA ALA A 362 -1.41 10.46 -14.50
C ALA A 362 -1.14 8.96 -14.21
N ILE A 363 -1.96 8.06 -14.77
CA ILE A 363 -1.78 6.61 -14.60
C ILE A 363 -0.49 6.13 -15.28
N ARG A 364 -0.25 6.55 -16.53
CA ARG A 364 0.89 6.07 -17.33
C ARG A 364 2.22 6.56 -16.79
N THR A 365 2.30 7.81 -16.37
CA THR A 365 3.48 8.36 -15.71
C THR A 365 3.74 7.66 -14.36
N THR A 366 2.69 7.38 -13.57
CA THR A 366 2.82 6.61 -12.33
C THR A 366 3.31 5.18 -12.58
N TYR A 367 2.77 4.51 -13.60
CA TYR A 367 3.25 3.21 -14.04
C TYR A 367 4.74 3.25 -14.42
N TYR A 368 5.14 4.26 -15.20
CA TYR A 368 6.52 4.45 -15.61
C TYR A 368 7.46 4.68 -14.41
N ILE A 369 7.07 5.55 -13.46
CA ILE A 369 7.80 5.79 -12.21
C ILE A 369 7.99 4.47 -11.46
N PHE A 370 6.93 3.66 -11.33
CA PHE A 370 7.01 2.38 -10.65
C PHE A 370 7.95 1.40 -11.37
N CYS A 371 7.88 1.29 -12.69
CA CYS A 371 8.76 0.45 -13.49
C CYS A 371 10.23 0.85 -13.41
N CYS A 372 10.51 2.14 -13.24
CA CYS A 372 11.86 2.67 -13.14
C CYS A 372 12.36 2.81 -11.69
N ARG A 373 11.59 2.43 -10.67
CA ARG A 373 11.91 2.72 -9.25
C ARG A 373 13.36 2.39 -8.88
N ASP A 374 13.85 1.21 -9.24
CA ASP A 374 15.20 0.73 -8.93
C ASP A 374 16.29 1.18 -9.94
N LYS A 375 15.98 2.10 -10.85
CA LYS A 375 16.90 2.57 -11.91
C LYS A 375 17.26 4.03 -11.69
N ASP A 376 18.43 4.44 -12.17
CA ASP A 376 18.76 5.86 -12.29
C ASP A 376 17.75 6.60 -13.17
N TRP A 377 17.53 7.88 -12.86
CA TRP A 377 16.50 8.68 -13.49
C TRP A 377 17.09 9.61 -14.55
N SER A 378 16.75 9.36 -15.82
CA SER A 378 17.28 10.11 -16.97
C SER A 378 16.31 11.17 -17.52
N ASN A 379 15.43 11.77 -16.69
CA ASN A 379 14.44 12.81 -17.06
C ASN A 379 13.90 12.65 -18.49
N PRO A 380 13.01 11.67 -18.74
CA PRO A 380 12.45 11.45 -20.07
C PRO A 380 11.62 12.65 -20.54
N GLU A 381 11.37 12.72 -21.85
CA GLU A 381 10.46 13.72 -22.42
C GLU A 381 9.07 13.69 -21.75
N LEU A 382 8.41 14.84 -21.74
CA LEU A 382 7.06 14.95 -21.19
C LEU A 382 6.08 14.08 -21.98
N LEU A 383 5.23 13.36 -21.26
CA LEU A 383 4.34 12.39 -21.86
C LEU A 383 3.19 13.08 -22.60
N ASN A 384 3.25 13.06 -23.94
CA ASN A 384 2.19 13.54 -24.82
C ASN A 384 1.46 12.34 -25.44
N ILE A 385 0.12 12.25 -25.29
CA ILE A 385 -0.70 11.10 -25.73
C ILE A 385 -1.96 11.55 -26.45
#